data_AF-A0A0K0D3J7-F1
#
_entry.id   AF-A0A0K0D3J7-F1
#
_cell.length_a   1.000
_cell.length_b   1.000
_cell.length_c   1.000
_cell.angle_alpha   90.00
_cell.angle_beta   90.00
_cell.angle_gamma   90.00
#
_symmetry.space_group_name_H-M   'P 1'
#
loop_
_entity.id
_entity.type
_entity.pdbx_description
1 polymer ?
#
loop_
_entity_poly.entity_id
_entity_poly.type
_entity_poly.pdbx_seq_one_letter_code
_entity_poly.pdbx_strand_id
1 'polypeptide(L)'
;MMALPSSALPNILHASYWESFDTSAFLLREFVRSEETVPATLSSSLTHLPLKMDLPPLKWKRRRTRFKVANLSPNHRANDVLVTAGSEVTVAAKFCYGPMDLAALTREQVSVFVCRQGGDWYEVGVYDTDSHGRLVVSLGKSLPCGIHSIKMVVHGDRSYLDSLVAIVPSTTHCVVFSVDGSLTASVSVTGRDPRVRPSAVDVVRYWYEQGYVILYLTARPDMQQRVVSAWLAQHCFPHGLLLFNPSFSTDPLKQKSLHLKHIIDMGIRIQAAYGSSKVLQFNKFELTFVGWVQIESKHI
;
A
#
# COMPACT_ATOMS: atom_id res chain seq x y z
N MET A 1 21.85 -8.58 20.57
CA MET A 1 22.60 -7.68 19.67
C MET A 1 23.23 -8.54 18.59
N MET A 2 22.57 -8.65 17.43
CA MET A 2 23.23 -9.00 16.17
C MET A 2 22.39 -8.34 15.07
N ALA A 3 23.00 -7.33 14.45
CA ALA A 3 22.48 -6.69 13.26
C ALA A 3 22.48 -7.70 12.10
N LEU A 4 21.61 -7.48 11.12
CA LEU A 4 21.78 -8.09 9.80
C LEU A 4 23.19 -7.73 9.29
N PRO A 5 24.02 -8.71 8.88
CA PRO A 5 25.32 -8.42 8.30
C PRO A 5 25.13 -7.70 6.94
N SER A 6 25.84 -6.58 6.79
CA SER A 6 25.92 -5.72 5.60
C SER A 6 26.66 -6.38 4.40
N SER A 7 26.61 -7.70 4.27
CA SER A 7 27.34 -8.41 3.20
C SER A 7 26.67 -9.70 2.72
N ALA A 8 25.37 -9.88 2.96
CA ALA A 8 24.62 -10.95 2.32
C ALA A 8 23.99 -10.42 1.02
N LEU A 9 24.79 -10.37 -0.04
CA LEU A 9 24.25 -10.65 -1.37
C LEU A 9 23.38 -11.92 -1.22
N PRO A 10 22.09 -11.90 -1.61
CA PRO A 10 21.32 -13.13 -1.58
C PRO A 10 21.99 -14.10 -2.56
N ASN A 11 22.11 -15.37 -2.16
CA ASN A 11 22.46 -16.46 -3.07
C ASN A 11 21.40 -16.50 -4.18
N ILE A 12 21.61 -15.71 -5.24
CA ILE A 12 20.72 -15.57 -6.40
C ILE A 12 20.70 -16.84 -7.26
N LEU A 13 21.48 -17.87 -6.92
CA LEU A 13 21.72 -18.99 -7.82
C LEU A 13 21.45 -20.33 -7.14
N HIS A 14 20.17 -20.67 -6.96
CA HIS A 14 19.79 -22.08 -6.95
C HIS A 14 19.74 -22.54 -8.42
N ALA A 15 20.51 -23.57 -8.78
CA ALA A 15 20.72 -23.97 -10.19
C ALA A 15 19.43 -24.24 -10.97
N SER A 16 18.34 -24.62 -10.28
CA SER A 16 17.01 -24.81 -10.89
C SER A 16 16.37 -23.54 -11.46
N TYR A 17 16.86 -22.35 -11.12
CA TYR A 17 16.38 -21.10 -11.71
C TYR A 17 16.87 -20.89 -13.15
N TRP A 18 18.01 -21.47 -13.54
CA TRP A 18 18.53 -21.34 -14.90
C TRP A 18 17.76 -22.19 -15.93
N GLU A 19 17.08 -23.25 -15.50
CA GLU A 19 16.21 -24.04 -16.37
C GLU A 19 14.85 -23.38 -16.61
N SER A 20 14.51 -22.35 -15.83
CA SER A 20 13.29 -21.58 -16.02
C SER A 20 13.48 -20.55 -17.13
N PHE A 21 12.77 -20.76 -18.24
CA PHE A 21 12.67 -19.77 -19.33
C PHE A 21 12.18 -18.40 -18.82
N ASP A 22 11.33 -18.37 -17.79
CA ASP A 22 10.83 -17.13 -17.19
C ASP A 22 11.92 -16.35 -16.46
N THR A 23 12.84 -17.04 -15.79
CA THR A 23 13.94 -16.39 -15.06
C THR A 23 15.01 -15.88 -16.03
N SER A 24 15.30 -16.67 -17.07
CA SER A 24 16.18 -16.26 -18.16
C SER A 24 15.61 -15.06 -18.93
N ALA A 25 14.31 -15.07 -19.22
CA ALA A 25 13.62 -13.96 -19.86
C ALA A 25 13.62 -12.71 -18.97
N PHE A 26 13.40 -12.85 -17.66
CA PHE A 26 13.49 -11.74 -16.71
C PHE A 26 14.88 -11.10 -16.70
N LEU A 27 15.95 -11.91 -16.56
CA LEU A 27 17.33 -11.42 -16.54
C LEU A 27 17.74 -10.77 -17.87
N LEU A 28 17.37 -11.36 -19.00
CA LEU A 28 17.62 -10.77 -20.32
C LEU A 28 16.86 -9.45 -20.49
N ARG A 29 15.63 -9.37 -19.97
CA ARG A 29 14.83 -8.13 -20.04
C ARG A 29 15.40 -7.03 -19.16
N GLU A 30 15.92 -7.35 -17.98
CA GLU A 30 16.63 -6.38 -17.14
C GLU A 30 17.92 -5.88 -17.81
N PHE A 31 18.66 -6.76 -18.49
CA PHE A 31 19.88 -6.39 -19.21
C PHE A 31 19.58 -5.48 -20.42
N VAL A 32 18.55 -5.84 -21.20
CA VAL A 32 18.08 -5.06 -22.37
C VAL A 32 17.48 -3.73 -21.95
N ARG A 33 16.74 -3.67 -20.83
CA ARG A 33 16.17 -2.43 -20.28
C ARG A 33 17.23 -1.46 -19.76
N SER A 34 18.45 -1.90 -19.48
CA SER A 34 19.52 -1.00 -19.04
C SER A 34 19.96 -0.01 -20.12
N GLU A 35 19.68 -0.30 -21.41
CA GLU A 35 19.99 0.59 -22.53
C GLU A 35 18.82 1.48 -22.98
N GLU A 36 17.59 1.18 -22.56
CA GLU A 36 16.43 2.04 -22.82
C GLU A 36 16.31 3.09 -21.73
N THR A 37 16.49 4.37 -22.06
CA THR A 37 16.12 5.49 -21.19
C THR A 37 14.59 5.56 -21.06
N VAL A 38 14.03 4.67 -20.25
CA VAL A 38 12.64 4.73 -19.80
C VAL A 38 12.49 6.01 -18.98
N PRO A 39 11.53 6.91 -19.27
CA PRO A 39 11.28 8.08 -18.44
C PRO A 39 11.05 7.60 -17.01
N ALA A 40 11.68 8.23 -16.02
CA ALA A 40 11.71 7.79 -14.62
C ALA A 40 10.33 7.43 -14.05
N THR A 41 9.91 6.18 -14.25
CA THR A 41 8.64 5.62 -13.77
C THR A 41 8.85 5.12 -12.36
N LEU A 42 8.06 5.68 -11.41
CA LEU A 42 7.51 5.16 -10.13
C LEU A 42 8.37 4.31 -9.15
N SER A 43 9.51 3.76 -9.59
CA SER A 43 10.35 2.78 -8.87
C SER A 43 11.58 3.45 -8.26
N SER A 44 12.09 4.52 -8.87
CA SER A 44 13.29 5.24 -8.42
C SER A 44 13.11 6.07 -7.14
N SER A 45 11.87 6.31 -6.70
CA SER A 45 11.58 7.13 -5.52
C SER A 45 11.61 6.37 -4.19
N LEU A 46 11.78 5.04 -4.18
CA LEU A 46 11.81 4.23 -2.95
C LEU A 46 13.22 3.76 -2.54
N THR A 47 14.25 3.98 -3.37
CA THR A 47 15.62 3.51 -3.12
C THR A 47 16.52 4.48 -2.36
N HIS A 48 16.08 5.72 -2.11
CA HIS A 48 16.79 6.66 -1.25
C HIS A 48 16.07 6.81 0.09
N LEU A 49 16.55 6.08 1.11
CA LEU A 49 16.28 6.39 2.51
C LEU A 49 17.35 7.40 2.97
N PRO A 50 17.04 8.69 3.19
CA PRO A 50 17.86 9.52 4.03
C PRO A 50 17.97 8.87 5.42
N LEU A 51 19.19 8.48 5.79
CA LEU A 51 19.51 7.69 6.99
C LEU A 51 19.39 8.47 8.32
N LYS A 52 18.96 9.75 8.29
CA LYS A 52 18.88 10.61 9.48
C LYS A 52 17.54 11.30 9.57
N MET A 53 16.64 10.68 10.33
CA MET A 53 15.46 11.35 10.89
C MET A 53 15.82 11.73 12.32
N ASP A 54 15.93 13.01 12.62
CA ASP A 54 16.24 13.48 13.98
C ASP A 54 15.01 13.30 14.87
N LEU A 55 14.94 12.13 15.49
CA LEU A 55 13.84 11.75 16.38
C LEU A 55 14.15 12.18 17.83
N PRO A 56 13.17 12.74 18.54
CA PRO A 56 13.33 13.09 19.96
C PRO A 56 13.63 11.84 20.80
N PRO A 57 14.21 12.01 22.01
CA PRO A 57 14.58 10.89 22.87
C PRO A 57 13.36 10.00 23.17
N LEU A 58 13.62 8.69 23.28
CA LEU A 58 12.61 7.68 23.62
C LEU A 58 11.86 8.05 24.90
N LYS A 59 10.59 8.45 24.77
CA LYS A 59 9.80 8.95 25.89
C LYS A 59 8.33 8.58 25.73
N TRP A 60 7.80 7.91 26.75
CA TRP A 60 6.36 7.73 26.93
C TRP A 60 5.79 8.94 27.65
N LYS A 61 4.70 9.52 27.13
CA LYS A 61 3.98 10.60 27.81
C LYS A 61 3.26 10.07 29.05
N ARG A 62 2.74 8.83 28.99
CA ARG A 62 2.06 8.19 30.13
C ARG A 62 2.86 6.99 30.64
N ARG A 63 3.16 7.00 31.95
CA ARG A 63 3.92 5.91 32.61
C ARG A 63 3.32 4.53 32.40
N ARG A 64 1.97 4.41 32.40
CA ARG A 64 1.27 3.14 32.25
C ARG A 64 1.37 2.56 30.84
N THR A 65 1.55 3.38 29.80
CA THR A 65 1.61 2.92 28.41
C THR A 65 2.75 1.94 28.22
N ARG A 66 3.94 2.26 28.73
CA ARG A 66 5.13 1.38 28.68
C ARG A 66 4.80 -0.04 29.14
N PHE A 67 4.10 -0.18 30.26
CA PHE A 67 3.76 -1.50 30.81
C PHE A 67 2.68 -2.21 30.01
N LYS A 68 1.72 -1.47 29.43
CA LYS A 68 0.65 -2.06 28.60
C LYS A 68 1.16 -2.65 27.30
N VAL A 69 2.17 -2.03 26.68
CA VAL A 69 2.66 -2.43 25.35
C VAL A 69 3.97 -3.23 25.37
N ALA A 70 4.65 -3.32 26.52
CA ALA A 70 6.00 -3.93 26.63
C ALA A 70 6.13 -5.34 26.01
N ASN A 71 5.08 -6.17 26.12
CA ASN A 71 5.08 -7.56 25.63
C ASN A 71 4.18 -7.75 24.40
N LEU A 72 3.72 -6.66 23.78
CA LEU A 72 2.81 -6.72 22.64
C LEU A 72 3.55 -6.26 21.38
N SER A 73 3.36 -6.99 20.28
CA SER A 73 3.88 -6.56 18.99
C SER A 73 3.09 -5.35 18.47
N PRO A 74 3.73 -4.31 17.90
CA PRO A 74 3.00 -3.22 17.28
C PRO A 74 2.20 -3.74 16.09
N ASN A 75 1.01 -3.19 15.86
CA ASN A 75 0.18 -3.40 14.66
C ASN A 75 -0.42 -2.07 14.21
N HIS A 76 0.46 -1.17 13.76
CA HIS A 76 0.08 0.13 13.22
C HIS A 76 -0.28 0.01 11.74
N ARG A 77 -1.23 0.84 11.30
CA ARG A 77 -1.83 0.77 9.98
C ARG A 77 -2.41 2.10 9.52
N ALA A 78 -2.42 2.30 8.21
CA ALA A 78 -3.07 3.42 7.53
C ALA A 78 -3.38 2.97 6.11
N ASN A 79 -4.53 3.40 5.60
CA ASN A 79 -4.80 3.27 4.17
C ASN A 79 -3.91 4.21 3.39
N ASP A 80 -3.44 3.74 2.24
CA ASP A 80 -2.84 4.63 1.27
C ASP A 80 -3.90 5.61 0.75
N VAL A 81 -3.47 6.81 0.37
CA VAL A 81 -4.35 7.90 0.00
C VAL A 81 -4.17 8.22 -1.47
N LEU A 82 -5.27 8.25 -2.22
CA LEU A 82 -5.33 8.75 -3.59
C LEU A 82 -6.16 10.02 -3.59
N VAL A 83 -5.57 11.12 -4.06
CA VAL A 83 -6.22 12.45 -4.10
C VAL A 83 -5.87 13.17 -5.39
N THR A 84 -6.75 14.06 -5.81
CA THR A 84 -6.49 14.89 -6.99
C THR A 84 -5.69 16.13 -6.65
N ALA A 85 -4.89 16.61 -7.61
CA ALA A 85 -4.11 17.83 -7.48
C ALA A 85 -4.99 19.02 -7.05
N GLY A 86 -4.55 19.75 -6.02
CA GLY A 86 -5.28 20.91 -5.46
C GLY A 86 -6.31 20.56 -4.37
N SER A 87 -6.60 19.28 -4.15
CA SER A 87 -7.40 18.80 -3.03
C SER A 87 -6.61 18.81 -1.73
N GLU A 88 -7.30 18.94 -0.60
CA GLU A 88 -6.66 18.81 0.72
C GLU A 88 -6.30 17.35 0.99
N VAL A 89 -5.06 17.12 1.41
CA VAL A 89 -4.55 15.77 1.70
C VAL A 89 -4.72 15.47 3.18
N THR A 90 -5.52 14.46 3.49
CA THR A 90 -5.71 13.97 4.86
C THR A 90 -5.33 12.50 4.96
N VAL A 91 -4.52 12.15 5.95
CA VAL A 91 -4.05 10.79 6.20
C VAL A 91 -4.57 10.32 7.54
N ALA A 92 -5.25 9.18 7.54
CA ALA A 92 -5.80 8.56 8.74
C ALA A 92 -5.02 7.28 9.09
N ALA A 93 -4.51 7.22 10.31
CA ALA A 93 -3.74 6.10 10.83
C ALA A 93 -4.34 5.59 12.14
N LYS A 94 -4.07 4.32 12.44
CA LYS A 94 -4.44 3.68 13.71
C LYS A 94 -3.24 2.92 14.27
N PHE A 95 -2.96 3.19 15.54
CA PHE A 95 -1.83 2.66 16.30
C PHE A 95 -2.33 1.72 17.39
N CYS A 96 -2.14 0.42 17.16
CA CYS A 96 -2.47 -0.62 18.12
C CYS A 96 -1.28 -1.55 18.37
N TYR A 97 -1.39 -2.35 19.43
CA TYR A 97 -0.44 -3.38 19.83
C TYR A 97 -1.19 -4.67 20.18
N GLY A 98 -0.57 -5.80 19.86
CA GLY A 98 -1.06 -7.12 20.16
C GLY A 98 -2.08 -7.64 19.13
N PRO A 99 -2.51 -8.91 19.30
CA PRO A 99 -3.51 -9.52 18.44
C PRO A 99 -4.86 -8.79 18.58
N MET A 100 -5.61 -8.69 17.48
CA MET A 100 -6.97 -8.12 17.46
C MET A 100 -7.10 -6.74 18.11
N ASP A 101 -6.05 -5.90 17.98
CA ASP A 101 -6.00 -4.55 18.59
C ASP A 101 -6.16 -4.54 20.12
N LEU A 102 -5.60 -5.55 20.82
CA LEU A 102 -5.70 -5.69 22.27
C LEU A 102 -5.40 -4.39 23.05
N ALA A 103 -4.39 -3.63 22.61
CA ALA A 103 -4.05 -2.35 23.21
C ALA A 103 -3.95 -1.24 22.17
N ALA A 104 -4.83 -0.25 22.25
CA ALA A 104 -4.71 0.99 21.50
C ALA A 104 -3.63 1.91 22.13
N LEU A 105 -2.84 2.57 21.28
CA LEU A 105 -1.87 3.58 21.70
C LEU A 105 -2.62 4.87 22.05
N THR A 106 -2.96 5.10 23.32
CA THR A 106 -3.87 6.19 23.71
C THR A 106 -3.18 7.44 24.24
N ARG A 107 -3.36 8.59 23.57
CA ARG A 107 -2.79 9.90 23.95
C ARG A 107 -1.28 9.86 24.13
N GLU A 108 -0.60 9.30 23.13
CA GLU A 108 0.86 9.25 23.02
C GLU A 108 1.32 9.94 21.75
N GLN A 109 2.60 10.34 21.74
CA GLN A 109 3.18 11.16 20.67
C GLN A 109 3.69 10.32 19.51
N VAL A 110 3.38 10.79 18.30
CA VAL A 110 3.80 10.23 17.02
C VAL A 110 4.35 11.37 16.15
N SER A 111 5.60 11.27 15.71
CA SER A 111 6.14 12.17 14.69
C SER A 111 5.74 11.68 13.31
N VAL A 112 5.30 12.60 12.46
CA VAL A 112 4.93 12.31 11.07
C VAL A 112 5.91 12.96 10.13
N PHE A 113 6.44 12.17 9.21
CA PHE A 113 7.42 12.57 8.22
C PHE A 113 6.91 12.29 6.83
N VAL A 114 7.25 13.16 5.89
CA VAL A 114 6.91 13.01 4.48
C VAL A 114 8.18 13.04 3.66
N CYS A 115 8.29 12.11 2.73
CA CYS A 115 9.27 12.10 1.66
C CYS A 115 8.56 12.50 0.37
N ARG A 116 8.90 13.68 -0.16
CA ARG A 116 8.46 14.07 -1.52
C ARG A 116 9.13 13.15 -2.53
N GLN A 117 8.52 12.98 -3.70
CA GLN A 117 9.02 12.06 -4.73
C GLN A 117 10.50 12.35 -5.05
N GLY A 118 11.40 11.42 -4.70
CA GLY A 118 12.85 11.55 -4.92
C GLY A 118 13.56 12.61 -4.05
N GLY A 119 12.93 13.11 -2.99
CA GLY A 119 13.48 14.12 -2.09
C GLY A 119 13.91 13.57 -0.73
N ASP A 120 14.30 14.49 0.16
CA ASP A 120 14.62 14.15 1.55
C ASP A 120 13.37 14.07 2.44
N TRP A 121 13.47 13.31 3.53
CA TRP A 121 12.46 13.28 4.58
C TRP A 121 12.43 14.61 5.33
N TYR A 122 11.24 15.18 5.50
CA TYR A 122 11.03 16.29 6.41
C TYR A 122 9.93 15.97 7.42
N GLU A 123 10.05 16.52 8.63
CA GLU A 123 9.03 16.38 9.67
C GLU A 123 7.87 17.34 9.38
N VAL A 124 6.65 16.78 9.34
CA VAL A 124 5.41 17.55 9.27
C VAL A 124 5.04 18.08 10.66
N GLY A 125 5.23 17.24 11.68
CA GLY A 125 5.00 17.60 13.06
C GLY A 125 4.82 16.39 13.99
N VAL A 126 4.63 16.71 15.27
CA VAL A 126 4.35 15.74 16.32
C VAL A 126 2.88 15.83 16.71
N TYR A 127 2.19 14.69 16.70
CA TYR A 127 0.77 14.61 17.01
C TYR A 127 0.50 13.63 18.14
N ASP A 128 -0.58 13.85 18.89
CA ASP A 128 -1.07 12.93 19.90
C ASP A 128 -2.16 12.01 19.30
N THR A 129 -2.09 10.72 19.60
CA THR A 129 -3.17 9.77 19.27
C THR A 129 -4.41 9.99 20.15
N ASP A 130 -5.60 9.62 19.64
CA ASP A 130 -6.85 9.73 20.39
C ASP A 130 -7.02 8.60 21.46
N SER A 131 -8.21 8.50 22.06
CA SER A 131 -8.55 7.43 23.03
C SER A 131 -8.68 6.04 22.43
N HIS A 132 -8.75 5.92 21.09
CA HIS A 132 -8.85 4.67 20.34
C HIS A 132 -7.59 4.38 19.51
N GLY A 133 -6.51 5.14 19.73
CA GLY A 133 -5.26 5.01 19.00
C GLY A 133 -5.32 5.50 17.56
N ARG A 134 -6.32 6.29 17.18
CA ARG A 134 -6.41 6.90 15.86
C ARG A 134 -5.67 8.23 15.83
N LEU A 135 -5.16 8.55 14.66
CA LEU A 135 -4.49 9.80 14.35
C LEU A 135 -4.93 10.24 12.95
N VAL A 136 -5.32 11.50 12.81
CA VAL A 136 -5.66 12.10 11.52
C VAL A 136 -4.76 13.32 11.32
N VAL A 137 -4.05 13.36 10.21
CA VAL A 137 -3.11 14.43 9.88
C VAL A 137 -3.48 15.05 8.54
N SER A 138 -3.68 16.37 8.53
CA SER A 138 -3.79 17.13 7.30
C SER A 138 -2.41 17.57 6.84
N LEU A 139 -2.05 17.22 5.61
CA LEU A 139 -0.82 17.65 4.94
C LEU A 139 -1.06 18.92 4.09
N GLY A 140 -2.28 19.47 4.16
CA GLY A 140 -2.70 20.64 3.38
C GLY A 140 -2.73 20.37 1.87
N LYS A 141 -2.48 21.41 1.09
CA LYS A 141 -2.46 21.40 -0.39
C LYS A 141 -1.05 21.55 -0.97
N SER A 142 -0.02 21.37 -0.14
CA SER A 142 1.36 21.77 -0.47
C SER A 142 2.16 20.72 -1.24
N LEU A 143 1.61 19.51 -1.39
CA LEU A 143 2.30 18.40 -2.01
C LEU A 143 2.09 18.41 -3.54
N PRO A 144 3.16 18.31 -4.34
CA PRO A 144 3.07 18.30 -5.80
C PRO A 144 2.43 17.02 -6.32
N CYS A 145 2.07 16.96 -7.61
CA CYS A 145 1.69 15.70 -8.23
C CYS A 145 2.84 14.68 -8.13
N GLY A 146 2.50 13.44 -7.79
CA GLY A 146 3.47 12.37 -7.56
C GLY A 146 3.05 11.42 -6.44
N ILE A 147 3.87 10.42 -6.19
CA ILE A 147 3.73 9.53 -5.04
C ILE A 147 4.70 9.97 -3.95
N HIS A 148 4.17 10.15 -2.75
CA HIS A 148 4.89 10.57 -1.57
C HIS A 148 4.82 9.49 -0.51
N SER A 149 5.95 9.22 0.14
CA SER A 149 6.00 8.26 1.24
C SER A 149 5.80 9.00 2.56
N ILE A 150 4.99 8.40 3.43
CA ILE A 150 4.75 8.88 4.77
C ILE A 150 5.28 7.87 5.75
N LYS A 151 6.00 8.36 6.75
CA LYS A 151 6.47 7.57 7.87
C LYS A 151 5.98 8.18 9.16
N MET A 152 5.27 7.40 9.96
CA MET A 152 4.80 7.82 11.28
C MET A 152 5.52 7.01 12.34
N VAL A 153 6.22 7.67 13.26
CA VAL A 153 7.09 7.04 14.26
C VAL A 153 6.60 7.34 15.67
N VAL A 154 6.34 6.30 16.45
CA VAL A 154 5.93 6.39 17.86
C VAL A 154 7.14 6.76 18.71
N HIS A 155 7.01 7.78 19.56
CA HIS A 155 8.14 8.28 20.37
C HIS A 155 8.57 7.29 21.47
N GLY A 156 7.64 6.47 21.96
CA GLY A 156 7.86 5.64 23.14
C GLY A 156 8.73 4.40 22.95
N ASP A 157 8.65 3.77 21.77
CA ASP A 157 9.36 2.53 21.42
C ASP A 157 9.95 2.53 19.99
N ARG A 158 9.77 3.62 19.23
CA ARG A 158 10.18 3.75 17.81
C ARG A 158 9.51 2.75 16.89
N SER A 159 8.39 2.13 17.31
CA SER A 159 7.55 1.45 16.34
C SER A 159 7.04 2.45 15.31
N TYR A 160 6.80 1.97 14.09
CA TYR A 160 6.46 2.86 12.99
C TYR A 160 5.43 2.25 12.05
N LEU A 161 4.96 3.11 11.15
CA LEU A 161 4.04 2.81 10.06
C LEU A 161 4.51 3.57 8.83
N ASP A 162 4.54 2.87 7.70
CA ASP A 162 4.71 3.47 6.39
C ASP A 162 3.38 3.47 5.64
N SER A 163 3.12 4.53 4.86
CA SER A 163 1.96 4.65 3.97
C SER A 163 2.31 5.53 2.78
N LEU A 164 1.55 5.40 1.69
CA LEU A 164 1.73 6.16 0.47
C LEU A 164 0.59 7.18 0.27
N VAL A 165 0.95 8.34 -0.25
CA VAL A 165 0.00 9.34 -0.76
C VAL A 165 0.30 9.59 -2.23
N ALA A 166 -0.66 9.29 -3.08
CA ALA A 166 -0.61 9.62 -4.50
C ALA A 166 -1.46 10.86 -4.78
N ILE A 167 -0.81 11.89 -5.31
CA ILE A 167 -1.45 13.10 -5.81
C ILE A 167 -1.41 13.06 -7.31
N VAL A 168 -2.58 12.98 -7.93
CA VAL A 168 -2.71 12.74 -9.37
C VAL A 168 -3.57 13.81 -10.03
N PRO A 169 -3.35 14.13 -11.32
CA PRO A 169 -4.31 14.92 -12.09
C PRO A 169 -5.70 14.29 -12.08
N SER A 170 -6.76 15.10 -12.14
CA SER A 170 -8.14 14.59 -12.14
C SER A 170 -8.46 13.71 -13.35
N THR A 171 -7.68 13.74 -14.43
CA THR A 171 -7.88 12.90 -15.62
C THR A 171 -7.07 11.60 -15.59
N THR A 172 -6.45 11.27 -14.47
CA THR A 172 -5.55 10.11 -14.36
C THR A 172 -6.30 8.81 -14.56
N HIS A 173 -5.68 7.87 -15.29
CA HIS A 173 -6.19 6.53 -15.47
C HIS A 173 -5.58 5.59 -14.42
N CYS A 174 -6.43 4.79 -13.77
CA CYS A 174 -6.02 3.78 -12.80
C CYS A 174 -6.61 2.42 -13.11
N VAL A 175 -5.99 1.38 -12.56
CA VAL A 175 -6.44 -0.01 -12.67
C VAL A 175 -6.61 -0.58 -11.27
N VAL A 176 -7.77 -1.17 -11.01
CA VAL A 176 -8.12 -1.70 -9.70
C VAL A 176 -8.01 -3.22 -9.68
N PHE A 177 -7.35 -3.77 -8.67
CA PHE A 177 -7.29 -5.19 -8.41
C PHE A 177 -7.87 -5.50 -7.03
N SER A 178 -8.91 -6.34 -6.99
CA SER A 178 -9.35 -6.95 -5.74
C SER A 178 -8.27 -7.93 -5.28
N VAL A 179 -7.74 -7.76 -4.06
CA VAL A 179 -6.80 -8.76 -3.52
C VAL A 179 -7.51 -10.11 -3.37
N ASP A 180 -8.64 -10.09 -2.67
CA ASP A 180 -9.44 -11.29 -2.40
C ASP A 180 -10.21 -11.74 -3.64
N GLY A 181 -9.98 -12.98 -4.06
CA GLY A 181 -10.74 -13.66 -5.11
C GLY A 181 -10.41 -13.22 -6.54
N SER A 182 -9.51 -12.24 -6.72
CA SER A 182 -8.92 -11.92 -8.02
C SER A 182 -7.43 -12.24 -8.02
N LEU A 183 -6.61 -11.57 -7.20
CA LEU A 183 -5.18 -11.90 -7.08
C LEU A 183 -4.96 -13.22 -6.36
N THR A 184 -5.74 -13.48 -5.32
CA THR A 184 -5.74 -14.77 -4.63
C THR A 184 -6.62 -15.78 -5.36
N ALA A 185 -6.12 -17.01 -5.53
CA ALA A 185 -6.88 -18.13 -6.07
C ALA A 185 -7.95 -18.66 -5.11
N SER A 186 -7.86 -18.32 -3.81
CA SER A 186 -8.84 -18.67 -2.79
C SER A 186 -9.25 -17.46 -1.94
N VAL A 187 -10.47 -17.53 -1.40
CA VAL A 187 -11.07 -16.48 -0.55
C VAL A 187 -11.01 -16.88 0.93
N SER A 188 -10.09 -17.78 1.32
CA SER A 188 -10.15 -18.34 2.67
C SER A 188 -9.85 -17.26 3.71
N VAL A 189 -10.83 -17.08 4.60
CA VAL A 189 -10.79 -16.15 5.75
C VAL A 189 -9.75 -16.59 6.79
N THR A 190 -9.21 -17.81 6.66
CA THR A 190 -8.32 -18.47 7.63
C THR A 190 -7.01 -19.01 7.04
N GLY A 191 -6.78 -18.91 5.73
CA GLY A 191 -5.56 -19.43 5.10
C GLY A 191 -4.34 -18.57 5.44
N ARG A 192 -3.29 -19.20 5.98
CA ARG A 192 -2.02 -18.53 6.31
C ARG A 192 -1.23 -18.04 5.10
N ASP A 193 -1.57 -18.51 3.90
CA ASP A 193 -0.94 -18.08 2.65
C ASP A 193 -1.83 -18.47 1.45
N PRO A 194 -2.69 -17.56 0.95
CA PRO A 194 -3.52 -17.87 -0.21
C PRO A 194 -2.65 -17.99 -1.46
N ARG A 195 -2.85 -19.03 -2.26
CA ARG A 195 -2.11 -19.19 -3.53
C ARG A 195 -2.41 -18.02 -4.46
N VAL A 196 -1.39 -17.55 -5.16
CA VAL A 196 -1.53 -16.56 -6.24
C VAL A 196 -2.31 -17.18 -7.40
N ARG A 197 -3.24 -16.43 -7.98
CA ARG A 197 -3.93 -16.82 -9.23
C ARG A 197 -2.91 -16.84 -10.39
N PRO A 198 -2.93 -17.87 -11.27
CA PRO A 198 -2.06 -17.90 -12.44
C PRO A 198 -2.12 -16.60 -13.24
N SER A 199 -0.96 -16.13 -13.69
CA SER A 199 -0.77 -14.90 -14.49
C SER A 199 -1.17 -13.59 -13.80
N ALA A 200 -1.57 -13.59 -12.52
CA ALA A 200 -2.02 -12.37 -11.86
C ALA A 200 -0.91 -11.34 -11.69
N VAL A 201 0.31 -11.78 -11.37
CA VAL A 201 1.47 -10.89 -11.27
C VAL A 201 1.78 -10.24 -12.62
N ASP A 202 1.73 -11.02 -13.71
CA ASP A 202 2.06 -10.52 -15.06
C ASP A 202 1.03 -9.53 -15.58
N VAL A 203 -0.26 -9.74 -15.31
CA VAL A 203 -1.31 -8.78 -15.67
C VAL A 203 -1.12 -7.47 -14.90
N VAL A 204 -0.84 -7.52 -13.60
CA VAL A 204 -0.59 -6.29 -12.84
C VAL A 204 0.67 -5.59 -13.35
N ARG A 205 1.72 -6.36 -13.67
CA ARG A 205 2.97 -5.83 -14.25
C ARG A 205 2.74 -5.16 -15.59
N TYR A 206 1.92 -5.75 -16.47
CA TYR A 206 1.55 -5.15 -17.74
C TYR A 206 0.95 -3.74 -17.54
N TRP A 207 -0.06 -3.60 -16.68
CA TRP A 207 -0.68 -2.29 -16.42
C TRP A 207 0.30 -1.30 -15.77
N TYR A 208 1.14 -1.80 -14.86
CA TYR A 208 2.16 -0.98 -14.19
C TYR A 208 3.18 -0.42 -15.20
N GLU A 209 3.68 -1.27 -16.11
CA GLU A 209 4.66 -0.88 -17.14
C GLU A 209 4.08 0.10 -18.17
N GLN A 210 2.75 0.13 -18.35
CA GLN A 210 2.05 1.12 -19.16
C GLN A 210 1.83 2.46 -18.43
N GLY A 211 2.29 2.59 -17.18
CA GLY A 211 2.20 3.83 -16.40
C GLY A 211 0.86 4.07 -15.71
N TYR A 212 -0.01 3.05 -15.60
CA TYR A 212 -1.27 3.19 -14.86
C TYR A 212 -1.03 3.18 -13.36
N VAL A 213 -1.84 3.96 -12.63
CA VAL A 213 -1.86 3.89 -11.16
C VAL A 213 -2.53 2.58 -10.74
N ILE A 214 -1.77 1.73 -10.05
CA ILE A 214 -2.26 0.42 -9.57
C ILE A 214 -2.90 0.59 -8.19
N LEU A 215 -4.15 0.13 -8.06
CA LEU A 215 -4.91 0.16 -6.81
C LEU A 215 -5.24 -1.27 -6.36
N TYR A 216 -4.71 -1.67 -5.21
CA TYR A 216 -5.06 -2.93 -4.55
C TYR A 216 -6.19 -2.69 -3.54
N LEU A 217 -7.36 -3.25 -3.80
CA LEU A 217 -8.55 -3.09 -2.96
C LEU A 217 -8.90 -4.40 -2.25
N THR A 218 -9.03 -4.40 -0.92
CA THR A 218 -9.35 -5.60 -0.15
C THR A 218 -10.57 -5.42 0.76
N ALA A 219 -11.31 -6.51 0.95
CA ALA A 219 -12.44 -6.55 1.89
C ALA A 219 -12.01 -6.99 3.29
N ARG A 220 -10.73 -7.41 3.44
CA ARG A 220 -10.15 -7.79 4.71
C ARG A 220 -10.16 -6.59 5.67
N PRO A 221 -10.24 -6.85 6.99
CA PRO A 221 -10.12 -5.79 7.97
C PRO A 221 -8.70 -5.20 7.95
N ASP A 222 -8.60 -3.90 8.16
CA ASP A 222 -7.37 -3.11 8.17
C ASP A 222 -6.26 -3.68 9.09
N MET A 223 -6.61 -4.38 10.17
CA MET A 223 -5.65 -5.09 11.04
C MET A 223 -4.81 -6.15 10.31
N GLN A 224 -5.23 -6.60 9.13
CA GLN A 224 -4.49 -7.54 8.27
C GLN A 224 -3.55 -6.84 7.29
N GLN A 225 -3.41 -5.51 7.35
CA GLN A 225 -2.57 -4.73 6.42
C GLN A 225 -1.17 -5.28 6.26
N ARG A 226 -0.49 -5.61 7.36
CA ARG A 226 0.86 -6.17 7.32
C ARG A 226 0.93 -7.54 6.66
N VAL A 227 -0.08 -8.38 6.88
CA VAL A 227 -0.16 -9.72 6.29
C VAL A 227 -0.36 -9.61 4.78
N VAL A 228 -1.29 -8.77 4.34
CA VAL A 228 -1.58 -8.57 2.90
C VAL A 228 -0.41 -7.89 2.19
N SER A 229 0.19 -6.87 2.81
CA SER A 229 1.37 -6.19 2.26
C SER A 229 2.56 -7.14 2.12
N ALA A 230 2.84 -7.97 3.15
CA ALA A 230 3.89 -8.98 3.09
C ALA A 230 3.61 -10.02 1.99
N TRP A 231 2.36 -10.45 1.84
CA TRP A 231 1.96 -11.38 0.78
C TRP A 231 2.17 -10.81 -0.63
N LEU A 232 1.78 -9.55 -0.86
CA LEU A 232 2.03 -8.86 -2.14
C LEU A 232 3.53 -8.78 -2.45
N ALA A 233 4.34 -8.42 -1.45
CA ALA A 233 5.79 -8.32 -1.59
C ALA A 233 6.45 -9.69 -1.83
N GLN A 234 6.05 -10.72 -1.08
CA GLN A 234 6.56 -12.09 -1.20
C GLN A 234 6.35 -12.66 -2.61
N HIS A 235 5.26 -12.26 -3.28
CA HIS A 235 4.94 -12.71 -4.63
C HIS A 235 5.33 -11.70 -5.72
N CYS A 236 6.13 -10.69 -5.38
CA CYS A 236 6.69 -9.72 -6.33
C CYS A 236 5.61 -8.98 -7.14
N PHE A 237 4.48 -8.66 -6.52
CA PHE A 237 3.50 -7.76 -7.13
C PHE A 237 4.11 -6.37 -7.32
N PRO A 238 3.85 -5.68 -8.45
CA PRO A 238 4.28 -4.31 -8.64
C PRO A 238 3.81 -3.36 -7.52
N HIS A 239 4.52 -2.26 -7.35
CA HIS A 239 4.12 -1.25 -6.37
C HIS A 239 2.76 -0.63 -6.77
N GLY A 240 1.91 -0.42 -5.77
CA GLY A 240 0.57 0.16 -5.93
C GLY A 240 0.01 0.61 -4.59
N LEU A 241 -1.08 1.36 -4.63
CA LEU A 241 -1.75 1.85 -3.42
C LEU A 241 -2.63 0.74 -2.84
N LEU A 242 -2.49 0.48 -1.54
CA LEU A 242 -3.22 -0.57 -0.84
C LEU A 242 -4.34 0.03 0.02
N LEU A 243 -5.57 -0.38 -0.28
CA LEU A 243 -6.80 0.21 0.24
C LEU A 243 -7.61 -0.86 0.99
N PHE A 244 -7.78 -0.67 2.30
CA PHE A 244 -8.62 -1.48 3.17
C PHE A 244 -9.95 -0.78 3.48
N ASN A 245 -10.92 -1.58 3.89
CA ASN A 245 -12.12 -1.06 4.52
C ASN A 245 -11.80 -0.55 5.94
N PRO A 246 -12.18 0.69 6.30
CA PRO A 246 -11.72 1.36 7.52
C PRO A 246 -12.27 0.79 8.84
N SER A 247 -13.04 -0.32 8.84
CA SER A 247 -13.54 -1.02 10.03
C SER A 247 -14.20 -2.35 9.64
N PHE A 248 -14.51 -3.19 10.64
CA PHE A 248 -15.45 -4.30 10.47
C PHE A 248 -16.79 -3.75 9.98
N SER A 249 -17.07 -3.95 8.69
CA SER A 249 -18.35 -3.60 8.09
C SER A 249 -19.24 -4.82 8.06
N THR A 250 -20.52 -4.64 8.35
CA THR A 250 -21.55 -5.65 8.09
C THR A 250 -21.73 -5.89 6.59
N ASP A 251 -21.29 -4.96 5.74
CA ASP A 251 -21.37 -5.05 4.28
C ASP A 251 -20.06 -4.56 3.62
N PRO A 252 -19.02 -5.42 3.58
CA PRO A 252 -17.71 -5.07 3.02
C PRO A 252 -17.74 -4.84 1.50
N LEU A 253 -18.74 -5.37 0.79
CA LEU A 253 -18.89 -5.17 -0.66
C LEU A 253 -19.39 -3.75 -0.95
N LYS A 254 -20.40 -3.29 -0.20
CA LYS A 254 -20.87 -1.90 -0.31
C LYS A 254 -19.77 -0.89 -0.03
N GLN A 255 -18.89 -1.15 0.96
CA GLN A 255 -17.75 -0.28 1.24
C GLN A 255 -16.77 -0.20 0.05
N LYS A 256 -16.48 -1.32 -0.61
CA LYS A 256 -15.69 -1.31 -1.84
C LYS A 256 -16.34 -0.47 -2.94
N SER A 257 -17.64 -0.64 -3.17
CA SER A 257 -18.37 0.15 -4.17
C SER A 257 -18.36 1.64 -3.86
N LEU A 258 -18.51 2.03 -2.59
CA LEU A 258 -18.42 3.42 -2.16
C LEU A 258 -17.01 3.99 -2.38
N HIS A 259 -15.97 3.21 -2.14
CA HIS A 259 -14.59 3.63 -2.38
C HIS A 259 -14.32 3.85 -3.87
N LEU A 260 -14.77 2.93 -4.72
CA LEU A 260 -14.65 3.08 -6.17
C LEU A 260 -15.44 4.28 -6.70
N LYS A 261 -16.66 4.48 -6.18
CA LYS A 261 -17.46 5.65 -6.51
C LYS A 261 -16.75 6.94 -6.11
N HIS A 262 -16.15 6.99 -4.92
CA HIS A 262 -15.37 8.15 -4.49
C HIS A 262 -14.19 8.46 -5.42
N ILE A 263 -13.49 7.43 -5.92
CA ILE A 263 -12.42 7.59 -6.91
C ILE A 263 -12.93 8.21 -8.21
N ILE A 264 -14.08 7.73 -8.70
CA ILE A 264 -14.72 8.26 -9.92
C ILE A 264 -15.22 9.69 -9.71
N ASP A 265 -15.82 9.97 -8.55
CA ASP A 265 -16.33 11.29 -8.19
C ASP A 265 -15.19 12.35 -8.09
N MET A 266 -13.95 11.91 -7.80
CA MET A 266 -12.76 12.77 -7.89
C MET A 266 -12.35 13.10 -9.33
N GLY A 267 -12.92 12.44 -10.34
CA GLY A 267 -12.61 12.58 -11.77
C GLY A 267 -11.69 11.49 -12.33
N ILE A 268 -11.08 10.68 -11.46
CA ILE A 268 -10.11 9.64 -11.84
C ILE A 268 -10.83 8.54 -12.65
N ARG A 269 -10.22 8.13 -13.75
CA ARG A 269 -10.80 7.14 -14.68
C ARG A 269 -10.30 5.74 -14.33
N ILE A 270 -11.21 4.84 -14.02
CA ILE A 270 -10.88 3.41 -13.84
C ILE A 270 -10.88 2.76 -15.22
N GLN A 271 -9.70 2.45 -15.75
CA GLN A 271 -9.54 1.83 -17.07
C GLN A 271 -9.99 0.37 -17.08
N ALA A 272 -9.64 -0.35 -16.03
CA ALA A 272 -9.99 -1.74 -15.84
C ALA A 272 -10.08 -2.04 -14.35
N ALA A 273 -10.92 -3.02 -14.00
CA ALA A 273 -11.04 -3.48 -12.64
C ALA A 273 -11.22 -5.01 -12.58
N TYR A 274 -10.39 -5.66 -11.78
CA TYR A 274 -10.28 -7.12 -11.69
C TYR A 274 -10.80 -7.59 -10.33
N GLY A 275 -11.92 -8.31 -10.31
CA GLY A 275 -12.59 -8.75 -9.09
C GLY A 275 -13.33 -10.08 -9.25
N SER A 276 -13.80 -10.65 -8.13
CA SER A 276 -14.66 -11.82 -8.16
C SER A 276 -16.10 -11.46 -8.55
N SER A 277 -16.88 -12.46 -9.00
CA SER A 277 -18.25 -12.29 -9.49
C SER A 277 -19.21 -11.59 -8.51
N LYS A 278 -18.97 -11.67 -7.21
CA LYS A 278 -19.77 -11.00 -6.18
C LYS A 278 -19.54 -9.48 -6.11
N VAL A 279 -18.40 -9.00 -6.59
CA VAL A 279 -18.11 -7.56 -6.72
C VAL A 279 -18.76 -6.99 -7.99
N LEU A 280 -19.03 -7.83 -9.01
CA LEU A 280 -19.58 -7.45 -10.32
C LEU A 280 -21.04 -7.00 -10.27
N GLN A 281 -21.84 -7.53 -9.35
CA GLN A 281 -23.31 -7.32 -9.37
C GLN A 281 -23.78 -6.00 -8.73
N PHE A 282 -22.90 -5.26 -8.06
CA PHE A 282 -23.32 -4.09 -7.26
C PHE A 282 -23.25 -2.74 -7.99
N ASN A 283 -22.73 -2.68 -9.21
CA ASN A 283 -22.57 -1.41 -9.92
C ASN A 283 -23.50 -1.31 -11.13
N LYS A 284 -24.40 -0.32 -11.05
CA LYS A 284 -25.18 0.28 -12.16
C LYS A 284 -24.32 1.27 -12.98
N PHE A 285 -23.00 1.12 -12.92
CA PHE A 285 -22.00 1.90 -13.65
C PHE A 285 -21.53 1.01 -14.80
N GLU A 286 -21.44 1.55 -16.01
CA GLU A 286 -20.74 0.92 -17.15
C GLU A 286 -19.23 0.87 -16.88
N LEU A 287 -18.83 0.20 -15.82
CA LEU A 287 -17.49 -0.30 -15.65
C LEU A 287 -17.52 -1.69 -16.27
N THR A 288 -16.90 -1.85 -17.42
CA THR A 288 -16.65 -3.16 -18.03
C THR A 288 -15.67 -3.89 -17.12
N PHE A 289 -16.19 -4.55 -16.09
CA PHE A 289 -15.41 -5.42 -15.23
C PHE A 289 -15.16 -6.71 -16.00
N VAL A 290 -13.98 -6.76 -16.60
CA VAL A 290 -13.51 -7.89 -17.40
C VAL A 290 -13.18 -9.05 -16.44
N GLY A 291 -14.05 -10.06 -16.39
CA GLY A 291 -13.71 -11.33 -15.76
C GLY A 291 -12.60 -12.01 -16.56
N TRP A 292 -11.32 -11.81 -16.16
CA TRP A 292 -10.12 -12.48 -16.68
C TRP A 292 -10.14 -12.93 -18.16
N VAL A 293 -10.66 -12.11 -19.07
CA VAL A 293 -10.59 -12.32 -20.54
C VAL A 293 -10.60 -10.96 -21.23
N GLN A 294 -9.42 -10.52 -21.65
CA GLN A 294 -9.13 -9.33 -22.45
C GLN A 294 -10.11 -9.12 -23.62
N ILE A 295 -10.76 -7.95 -23.71
CA ILE A 295 -11.27 -7.40 -24.99
C ILE A 295 -11.16 -5.86 -24.98
N GLU A 296 -10.70 -5.34 -26.11
CA GLU A 296 -10.45 -3.95 -26.48
C GLU A 296 -11.68 -3.02 -26.40
N SER A 297 -11.38 -1.73 -26.23
CA SER A 297 -12.29 -0.60 -26.40
C SER A 297 -13.05 -0.67 -27.72
N LYS A 298 -14.38 -0.79 -27.67
CA LYS A 298 -15.22 -0.30 -28.77
C LYS A 298 -15.64 1.12 -28.44
N HIS A 299 -15.17 2.06 -29.27
CA HIS A 299 -15.74 3.38 -29.41
C HIS A 299 -17.25 3.29 -29.64
N ILE A 300 -18.02 4.12 -28.93
CA ILE A 300 -18.97 5.15 -29.44
C ILE A 300 -19.45 5.96 -28.24
#